data_AF-A0A665W439-F1
#
_entry.id   AF-A0A665W439-F1
#
_cell.length_a   1.000
_cell.length_b   1.000
_cell.length_c   1.000
_cell.angle_alpha   90.00
_cell.angle_beta   90.00
_cell.angle_gamma   90.00
#
_symmetry.space_group_name_H-M   'P 1'
#
loop_
_entity.id
_entity.type
_entity.pdbx_description
1 polymer ?
#
loop_
_entity_poly.entity_id
_entity_poly.type
_entity_poly.pdbx_seq_one_letter_code
_entity_poly.pdbx_strand_id
1 'polypeptide(L)'
;NASCFTKPLSEGMTHCLDDVDNTWHAMGSSWRNSKCLDCTCQSCCSAYSTPIRFPDDCVSVFDSVACEYRVHKKDNPSVQCPLNYINASIQYNV
;
A
#
# COMPACT_ATOMS: atom_id res chain seq x y z
N ASN A 1 -2.27 -9.38 0.00
CA ASN A 1 -2.89 -9.02 1.29
C ASN A 1 -2.63 -7.56 1.57
N ALA A 2 -3.67 -6.80 1.86
CA ALA A 2 -3.56 -5.44 2.39
C ALA A 2 -3.81 -5.49 3.90
N SER A 3 -3.03 -4.73 4.68
CA SER A 3 -3.30 -4.52 6.11
C SER A 3 -4.28 -3.38 6.26
N CYS A 4 -5.37 -3.59 7.00
CA CYS A 4 -6.44 -2.61 7.15
C CYS A 4 -6.77 -2.38 8.62
N PHE A 5 -7.27 -1.18 8.92
CA PHE A 5 -7.89 -0.85 10.19
C PHE A 5 -9.21 -0.11 9.98
N THR A 6 -10.13 -0.29 10.91
CA THR A 6 -11.41 0.42 10.94
C THR A 6 -11.35 1.62 11.86
N LYS A 7 -12.13 2.65 11.55
CA LYS A 7 -12.26 3.87 12.33
C LYS A 7 -13.69 3.94 12.91
N PRO A 8 -13.86 4.43 14.16
CA PRO A 8 -15.19 4.64 14.70
C PRO A 8 -15.91 5.74 13.93
N LEU A 9 -17.19 5.54 13.67
CA LEU A 9 -18.07 6.52 13.04
C LEU A 9 -19.04 7.07 14.08
N SER A 10 -19.30 8.36 14.00
CA SER A 10 -20.33 9.04 14.80
C SER A 10 -21.58 9.26 13.96
N GLU A 11 -22.75 9.14 14.58
CA GLU A 11 -24.02 9.41 13.90
C GLU A 11 -24.08 10.88 13.44
N GLY A 12 -24.56 11.12 12.21
CA GLY A 12 -24.67 12.46 11.62
C GLY A 12 -23.36 13.09 11.14
N MET A 13 -22.24 12.36 11.16
CA MET A 13 -20.96 12.86 10.67
C MET A 13 -21.01 13.16 9.16
N THR A 14 -20.63 14.38 8.78
CA THR A 14 -20.53 14.79 7.37
C THR A 14 -19.10 14.77 6.82
N HIS A 15 -18.10 14.88 7.70
CA HIS A 15 -16.69 14.88 7.38
C HIS A 15 -15.89 14.16 8.47
N CYS A 16 -14.79 13.54 8.09
CA CYS A 16 -13.83 12.91 8.99
C CYS A 16 -12.43 13.49 8.79
N LEU A 17 -11.62 13.45 9.85
CA LEU A 17 -10.20 13.79 9.79
C LEU A 17 -9.39 12.55 9.41
N ASP A 18 -8.48 12.70 8.46
CA ASP A 18 -7.38 11.76 8.29
C ASP A 18 -6.30 12.03 9.34
N ASP A 19 -6.05 11.06 10.23
CA ASP A 19 -5.10 11.21 11.33
C ASP A 19 -3.63 11.19 10.87
N VAL A 20 -3.38 10.83 9.61
CA VAL A 20 -2.05 10.81 9.01
C VAL A 20 -1.69 12.18 8.45
N ASP A 21 -2.54 12.72 7.57
CA ASP A 21 -2.27 13.96 6.84
C ASP A 21 -2.92 15.19 7.51
N ASN A 22 -3.76 14.97 8.52
CA ASN A 22 -4.58 16.00 9.18
C ASN A 22 -5.48 16.77 8.19
N THR A 23 -5.99 16.07 7.17
CA THR A 23 -6.89 16.61 6.16
C THR A 23 -8.34 16.19 6.41
N TRP A 24 -9.28 17.09 6.15
CA TRP A 24 -10.71 16.81 6.28
C TRP A 24 -11.26 16.23 4.97
N HIS A 25 -12.00 15.14 5.08
CA HIS A 25 -12.59 14.42 3.96
C HIS A 25 -14.09 14.25 4.18
N ALA A 26 -14.89 14.43 3.12
CA ALA A 26 -16.33 14.27 3.18
C ALA A 26 -16.71 12.78 3.39
N MET A 27 -17.80 12.54 4.11
CA MET A 27 -18.35 11.19 4.28
C MET A 27 -18.68 10.58 2.92
N GLY A 28 -18.30 9.32 2.71
CA GLY A 28 -18.45 8.60 1.44
C GLY A 28 -17.35 8.86 0.40
N SER A 29 -16.43 9.81 0.66
CA SER A 29 -15.25 9.96 -0.19
C SER A 29 -14.21 8.88 0.08
N SER A 30 -13.30 8.70 -0.88
CA SER A 30 -12.11 7.86 -0.73
C SER A 30 -10.87 8.65 -1.14
N TRP A 31 -9.75 8.41 -0.47
CA TRP A 31 -8.51 9.12 -0.74
C TRP A 31 -7.30 8.24 -0.44
N ARG A 32 -6.14 8.61 -1.00
CA ARG A 32 -4.84 8.06 -0.66
C ARG A 32 -4.11 9.07 0.20
N ASN A 33 -3.61 8.66 1.36
CA ASN A 33 -2.82 9.54 2.23
C ASN A 33 -1.31 9.39 2.05
N SER A 34 -0.53 10.25 2.70
CA SER A 34 0.95 10.28 2.58
C SER A 34 1.65 9.03 3.11
N LYS A 35 0.96 8.16 3.87
CA LYS A 35 1.44 6.85 4.31
C LYS A 35 1.02 5.71 3.40
N CYS A 36 0.59 6.05 2.19
CA CYS A 36 0.17 5.09 1.18
C CYS A 36 -1.00 4.21 1.64
N LEU A 37 -1.95 4.80 2.36
CA LEU A 37 -3.18 4.13 2.75
C LEU A 37 -4.35 4.58 1.87
N ASP A 38 -5.06 3.62 1.28
CA ASP A 38 -6.37 3.86 0.68
C ASP A 38 -7.40 3.93 1.80
N CYS A 39 -7.98 5.12 1.97
CA CYS A 39 -8.81 5.49 3.09
C CYS A 39 -10.22 5.87 2.65
N THR A 40 -11.15 5.62 3.56
CA THR A 40 -12.47 6.21 3.67
C THR A 40 -12.63 6.72 5.10
N CYS A 41 -13.75 7.37 5.43
CA CYS A 41 -14.03 7.70 6.82
C CYS A 41 -14.17 6.47 7.73
N GLN A 42 -14.44 5.28 7.18
CA GLN A 42 -14.72 4.07 7.94
C GLN A 42 -13.50 3.17 8.13
N SER A 43 -12.51 3.27 7.24
CA SER A 43 -11.34 2.39 7.25
C SER A 43 -10.21 2.94 6.40
N CYS A 44 -9.00 2.46 6.68
CA CYS A 44 -7.83 2.68 5.84
C CYS A 44 -7.10 1.35 5.64
N CYS A 45 -6.59 1.13 4.43
CA CYS A 45 -5.86 -0.07 4.05
C CYS A 45 -4.53 0.29 3.38
N SER A 46 -3.48 -0.49 3.63
CA SER A 46 -2.23 -0.36 2.88
C SER A 46 -2.47 -0.55 1.40
N ALA A 47 -2.08 0.43 0.59
CA ALA A 47 -2.22 0.36 -0.86
C ALA A 47 -1.06 -0.35 -1.57
N TYR A 48 -0.13 -0.88 -0.78
CA TYR A 48 1.05 -1.58 -1.25
C TYR A 48 1.04 -3.02 -0.75
N SER A 49 1.74 -3.88 -1.50
CA SER A 49 2.02 -5.25 -1.07
C SER A 49 3.44 -5.34 -0.53
N THR A 50 3.60 -5.98 0.63
CA THR A 50 4.94 -6.24 1.20
C THR A 50 5.51 -7.54 0.60
N PRO A 51 6.65 -7.51 -0.11
CA PRO A 51 7.31 -8.69 -0.62
C PRO A 51 7.83 -9.55 0.54
N ILE A 52 7.48 -10.83 0.54
CA ILE A 52 7.89 -11.79 1.58
C ILE A 52 8.84 -12.88 1.09
N ARG A 53 9.01 -13.00 -0.24
CA ARG A 53 9.83 -14.03 -0.88
C ARG A 53 10.58 -13.46 -2.08
N PHE A 54 11.87 -13.25 -1.90
CA PHE A 54 12.81 -12.80 -2.92
C PHE A 54 14.21 -13.38 -2.59
N PRO A 55 15.15 -13.42 -3.55
CA PRO A 55 16.48 -14.00 -3.32
C PRO A 55 17.24 -13.33 -2.18
N ASP A 56 18.09 -14.09 -1.49
CA ASP A 56 18.85 -13.60 -0.31
C ASP A 56 19.84 -12.49 -0.65
N ASP A 57 20.28 -12.38 -1.90
CA ASP A 57 21.16 -11.31 -2.37
C ASP A 57 20.41 -10.04 -2.79
N CYS A 58 19.10 -9.98 -2.54
CA CYS A 58 18.23 -8.84 -2.79
C CYS A 58 17.76 -8.18 -1.49
N VAL A 59 17.30 -6.93 -1.61
CA VAL A 59 16.70 -6.16 -0.53
C VAL A 59 15.38 -5.54 -1.03
N SER A 60 14.40 -5.48 -0.13
CA SER A 60 13.12 -4.81 -0.36
C SER A 60 13.14 -3.44 0.31
N VAL A 61 12.98 -2.37 -0.48
CA VAL A 61 12.99 -0.99 -0.02
C VAL A 61 11.67 -0.34 -0.39
N PHE A 62 11.04 0.35 0.56
CA PHE A 62 9.78 1.05 0.31
C PHE A 62 10.01 2.36 -0.44
N ASP A 63 9.39 2.51 -1.60
CA ASP A 63 9.28 3.75 -2.35
C ASP A 63 7.96 4.43 -1.98
N SER A 64 8.04 5.46 -1.14
CA SER A 64 6.86 6.19 -0.67
C SER A 64 6.23 7.08 -1.74
N VAL A 65 6.95 7.40 -2.82
CA VAL A 65 6.41 8.20 -3.92
C VAL A 65 5.53 7.33 -4.81
N ALA A 66 6.00 6.13 -5.12
CA ALA A 66 5.25 5.15 -5.90
C ALA A 66 4.27 4.31 -5.06
N CYS A 67 4.35 4.39 -3.72
CA CYS A 67 3.62 3.54 -2.80
C CYS A 67 3.81 2.05 -3.11
N GLU A 68 5.05 1.60 -3.25
CA GLU A 68 5.38 0.20 -3.52
C GLU A 68 6.73 -0.19 -2.89
N TYR A 69 6.93 -1.48 -2.68
CA TYR A 69 8.25 -1.99 -2.36
C TYR A 69 8.99 -2.35 -3.64
N ARG A 70 10.16 -1.74 -3.84
CA ARG A 70 11.10 -2.12 -4.90
C ARG A 70 12.07 -3.15 -4.35
N VAL A 71 12.24 -4.26 -5.07
CA VAL A 71 13.19 -5.30 -4.72
C VAL A 71 14.34 -5.32 -5.72
N HIS A 72 15.55 -5.06 -5.25
CA HIS A 72 16.75 -4.96 -6.08
C HIS A 72 17.95 -5.61 -5.40
N LYS A 73 19.04 -5.80 -6.15
CA LYS A 73 20.29 -6.37 -5.62
C LYS A 73 20.90 -5.48 -4.54
N LYS A 74 21.40 -6.10 -3.47
CA LYS A 74 22.04 -5.37 -2.35
C LYS A 74 23.24 -4.53 -2.78
N ASP A 75 24.01 -5.01 -3.77
CA ASP A 75 25.22 -4.36 -4.27
C ASP A 75 24.96 -3.41 -5.46
N ASN A 76 23.82 -3.54 -6.14
CA ASN A 76 23.45 -2.69 -7.27
C ASN A 76 21.93 -2.42 -7.34
N PRO A 77 21.47 -1.26 -6.83
CA PRO A 77 20.05 -0.89 -6.84
C PRO A 77 19.41 -0.74 -8.22
N SER A 78 20.21 -0.65 -9.29
CA SER A 78 19.68 -0.58 -10.66
C SER A 78 19.21 -1.95 -11.18
N VAL A 79 19.62 -3.05 -10.54
CA VAL A 79 19.25 -4.41 -10.94
C VAL A 79 18.06 -4.87 -10.10
N GLN A 80 16.88 -4.91 -10.72
CA GLN A 80 15.66 -5.42 -10.09
C GLN A 80 15.74 -6.93 -9.88
N CYS A 81 15.19 -7.41 -8.77
CA CYS A 81 15.10 -8.84 -8.47
C CYS A 81 13.70 -9.39 -8.78
N PRO A 82 13.61 -10.64 -9.26
CA PRO A 82 12.33 -11.28 -9.44
C PRO A 82 11.66 -11.51 -8.08
N LEU A 83 10.35 -11.29 -8.03
CA LEU A 83 9.53 -11.67 -6.91
C LEU A 83 9.07 -13.11 -7.12
N ASN A 84 9.37 -13.99 -6.17
CA ASN A 84 9.00 -15.40 -6.24
C ASN A 84 7.55 -15.56 -5.74
N TYR A 85 6.60 -15.23 -6.61
CA TYR A 85 5.19 -15.53 -6.37
C TYR A 85 4.93 -17.02 -6.69
N ILE A 86 4.49 -17.79 -5.71
CA ILE A 86 3.82 -19.06 -5.98
C ILE A 86 2.47 -18.73 -6.64
N ASN A 87 2.41 -18.87 -7.97
CA ASN A 87 1.30 -18.58 -8.88
C ASN A 87 -0.10 -18.46 -8.25
N ALA A 88 -0.68 -17.26 -8.32
CA ALA A 88 -2.14 -17.11 -8.41
C ALA A 88 -2.45 -16.67 -9.85
N SER A 89 -2.70 -17.67 -10.70
CA SER A 89 -3.34 -17.63 -12.03
C SER A 89 -3.78 -16.26 -12.56
N ILE A 90 -3.20 -15.82 -13.68
CA ILE A 90 -3.84 -15.74 -15.01
C ILE A 90 -2.76 -15.32 -16.02
N GLN A 91 -2.57 -16.12 -17.06
CA GLN A 91 -1.95 -15.70 -18.31
C GLN A 91 -2.68 -14.45 -18.83
N TYR A 92 -1.94 -13.36 -19.06
CA TYR A 92 -2.31 -12.42 -20.12
C TYR A 92 -1.33 -12.60 -21.28
N ASN A 93 -1.83 -13.39 -22.22
CA ASN A 93 -1.53 -13.52 -23.65
C ASN A 93 -0.39 -12.66 -24.25
N VAL A 94 0.56 -13.36 -24.87
CA VAL A 94 0.96 -13.06 -26.26
C VAL A 94 0.59 -14.28 -27.10
#